data_AF-A0A941MXT5-F1
#
_entry.id   AF-A0A941MXT5-F1
#
_cell.length_a   1.000
_cell.length_b   1.000
_cell.length_c   1.000
_cell.angle_alpha   90.00
_cell.angle_beta   90.00
_cell.angle_gamma   90.00
#
_symmetry.space_group_name_H-M   'P 1'
#
loop_
_entity.id
_entity.type
_entity.pdbx_description
1 polymer ?
#
loop_
_entity_poly.entity_id
_entity_poly.type
_entity_poly.pdbx_seq_one_letter_code
_entity_poly.pdbx_strand_id
1 'polypeptide(L)'
;MQAWPIGVFTSVDAGLGVRLDVAQELGVPTVQIHAPHKATRTAAAADAFLQKIKAAGITLTAVFGGFDGESYADIPTTVRTVGLVPRDTRAAR
;
A
#
# COMPACT_ATOMS: atom_id res chain seq x y z
N MET A 1 -22.56 5.24 5.78
CA MET A 1 -21.29 5.68 5.15
C MET A 1 -21.44 7.12 4.74
N GLN A 2 -20.46 7.96 5.05
CA GLN A 2 -20.43 9.35 4.59
C GLN A 2 -20.19 9.36 3.07
N ALA A 3 -20.75 10.33 2.34
CA ALA A 3 -20.44 10.49 0.92
C ALA A 3 -18.99 10.99 0.77
N TRP A 4 -18.22 10.35 -0.12
CA TRP A 4 -16.84 10.71 -0.47
C TRP A 4 -15.89 10.88 0.73
N PRO A 5 -15.68 9.83 1.54
CA PRO A 5 -14.70 9.89 2.61
C PRO A 5 -13.31 10.16 2.03
N ILE A 6 -12.61 11.15 2.57
CA ILE A 6 -11.24 11.45 2.17
C ILE A 6 -10.33 10.29 2.59
N GLY A 7 -9.35 9.98 1.75
CA GLY A 7 -8.36 8.96 2.02
C GLY A 7 -6.96 9.41 1.65
N VAL A 8 -5.97 8.85 2.34
CA VAL A 8 -4.55 9.03 2.02
C VAL A 8 -3.88 7.69 1.75
N PHE A 9 -2.75 7.75 1.04
CA PHE A 9 -1.91 6.58 0.82
C PHE A 9 -0.83 6.49 1.90
N THR A 10 -0.66 5.31 2.49
CA THR A 10 0.34 5.01 3.53
C THR A 10 1.08 3.70 3.21
N SER A 11 2.06 3.33 4.01
CA SER A 11 2.77 2.05 3.90
C SER A 11 2.96 1.42 5.27
N VAL A 12 3.06 0.09 5.26
CA VAL A 12 3.33 -0.70 6.46
C VAL A 12 4.83 -0.63 6.80
N ASP A 13 5.69 -0.73 5.78
CA ASP A 13 7.15 -0.88 5.94
C ASP A 13 7.97 -0.29 4.77
N ALA A 14 7.41 -0.15 3.57
CA ALA A 14 8.12 0.31 2.37
C ALA A 14 8.48 1.82 2.33
N GLY A 15 8.13 2.59 3.36
CA GLY A 15 8.53 4.00 3.49
C GLY A 15 7.84 4.98 2.51
N LEU A 16 6.84 4.53 1.76
CA LEU A 16 6.06 5.35 0.83
C LEU A 16 4.74 5.83 1.47
N GLY A 17 4.43 7.12 1.37
CA GLY A 17 3.16 7.69 1.84
C GLY A 17 3.21 8.31 3.24
N VAL A 18 2.03 8.73 3.72
CA VAL A 18 1.86 9.45 5.00
C VAL A 18 1.98 8.48 6.16
N ARG A 19 2.63 8.84 7.27
CA ARG A 19 2.65 7.99 8.46
C ARG A 19 1.26 7.88 9.09
N LEU A 20 0.93 6.73 9.68
CA LEU A 20 -0.42 6.49 10.22
C LEU A 20 -0.81 7.46 11.36
N ASP A 21 0.16 7.90 12.18
CA ASP A 21 -0.04 8.91 13.23
C ASP A 21 -0.48 10.26 12.63
N VAL A 22 0.10 10.65 11.50
CA VAL A 22 -0.28 11.89 10.79
C VAL A 22 -1.68 11.78 10.19
N ALA A 23 -2.03 10.62 9.61
CA ALA A 23 -3.39 10.39 9.09
C ALA A 23 -4.44 10.48 10.21
N GLN A 24 -4.10 9.98 11.40
CA GLN A 24 -4.94 10.07 12.59
C GLN A 24 -5.07 11.52 13.10
N GLU A 25 -3.95 12.25 13.22
CA GLU A 25 -3.94 13.65 13.67
C GLU A 25 -4.77 14.56 12.76
N LEU A 26 -4.71 14.32 11.44
CA LEU A 26 -5.48 15.06 10.44
C LEU A 26 -6.94 14.60 10.34
N GLY A 27 -7.37 13.59 11.10
CA GLY A 27 -8.74 13.08 11.09
C GLY A 27 -9.15 12.41 9.78
N VAL A 28 -8.20 11.82 9.04
CA VAL A 28 -8.50 11.15 7.76
C VAL A 28 -9.20 9.81 8.03
N PRO A 29 -10.42 9.58 7.50
CA PRO A 29 -11.21 8.40 7.85
C PRO A 29 -10.78 7.11 7.14
N THR A 30 -10.05 7.21 6.03
CA THR A 30 -9.69 6.05 5.21
C THR A 30 -8.24 6.06 4.76
N VAL A 31 -7.66 4.88 4.56
CA VAL A 31 -6.33 4.72 3.97
C VAL A 31 -6.33 3.66 2.89
N GLN A 32 -5.36 3.80 1.99
CA GLN A 32 -4.91 2.75 1.08
C GLN A 32 -3.44 2.47 1.39
N ILE A 33 -3.00 1.23 1.21
CA ILE A 33 -1.61 0.84 1.50
C ILE A 33 -0.93 0.21 0.30
N HIS A 34 0.38 0.38 0.22
CA HIS A 34 1.21 -0.52 -0.59
C HIS A 34 1.31 -1.89 0.08
N ALA A 35 1.33 -2.96 -0.71
CA ALA A 35 1.55 -4.31 -0.21
C ALA A 35 2.89 -4.35 0.57
N PRO A 36 2.90 -4.90 1.79
CA PRO A 36 4.12 -4.97 2.58
C PRO A 36 5.18 -5.85 1.90
N HIS A 37 6.44 -5.74 2.30
CA HIS A 37 7.48 -6.61 1.76
C HIS A 37 7.19 -8.09 2.01
N LYS A 38 7.75 -8.99 1.19
CA LYS A 38 7.40 -10.43 1.23
C LYS A 38 7.57 -11.05 2.62
N ALA A 39 8.59 -10.64 3.37
CA ALA A 39 8.88 -11.15 4.71
C ALA A 39 7.80 -10.79 5.75
N THR A 40 7.07 -9.70 5.55
CA THR A 40 6.05 -9.18 6.48
C THR A 40 4.63 -9.55 6.06
N ARG A 41 4.44 -10.26 4.94
CA ARG A 41 3.14 -10.83 4.50
C ARG A 41 2.77 -12.08 5.29
N THR A 42 2.57 -11.93 6.61
CA THR A 42 2.14 -13.01 7.50
C THR A 42 0.80 -12.66 8.16
N ALA A 43 0.05 -13.67 8.60
CA ALA A 43 -1.21 -13.46 9.31
C ALA A 43 -1.01 -12.60 10.57
N ALA A 44 0.02 -12.88 11.36
CA ALA A 44 0.32 -12.13 12.58
C ALA A 44 0.62 -10.64 12.31
N ALA A 45 1.38 -10.34 11.25
CA ALA A 45 1.67 -8.95 10.87
C ALA A 45 0.42 -8.23 10.34
N ALA A 46 -0.41 -8.93 9.56
CA ALA A 46 -1.69 -8.40 9.09
C ALA A 46 -2.62 -8.08 10.27
N ASP A 47 -2.75 -9.00 11.23
CA ASP A 47 -3.57 -8.81 12.42
C ASP A 47 -3.08 -7.62 13.25
N ALA A 48 -1.77 -7.52 13.49
CA ALA A 48 -1.18 -6.40 14.20
C ALA A 48 -1.46 -5.05 13.50
N PHE A 49 -1.37 -5.02 12.16
CA PHE A 49 -1.67 -3.82 11.38
C PHE A 49 -3.17 -3.47 11.44
N LEU A 50 -4.06 -4.46 11.31
CA LEU A 50 -5.51 -4.29 11.42
C LEU A 50 -5.92 -3.74 12.80
N GLN A 51 -5.30 -4.21 13.87
CA GLN A 51 -5.54 -3.65 15.22
C GLN A 51 -5.08 -2.19 15.30
N LYS A 52 -3.93 -1.86 14.70
CA LYS A 52 -3.39 -0.50 14.71
C LYS A 52 -4.32 0.49 13.99
N ILE A 53 -4.81 0.16 12.79
CA ILE A 53 -5.74 1.03 12.04
C ILE A 53 -7.10 1.12 12.75
N LYS A 54 -7.57 0.04 13.37
CA LYS A 54 -8.81 0.02 14.14
C LYS A 54 -8.71 0.94 15.36
N ALA A 55 -7.60 0.90 16.08
CA ALA A 55 -7.34 1.79 17.22
C ALA A 55 -7.26 3.26 16.80
N ALA A 56 -6.77 3.54 15.59
CA ALA A 56 -6.75 4.88 15.02
C ALA A 56 -8.12 5.37 14.48
N GLY A 57 -9.15 4.51 14.44
CA GLY A 57 -10.45 4.84 13.86
C GLY A 57 -10.44 4.95 12.34
N ILE A 58 -9.46 4.33 11.67
CA ILE A 58 -9.22 4.44 10.24
C ILE A 58 -9.65 3.15 9.53
N THR A 59 -10.32 3.31 8.38
CA THR A 59 -10.72 2.18 7.53
C THR A 59 -9.70 1.94 6.40
N LEU A 60 -9.16 0.73 6.32
CA LEU A 60 -8.38 0.29 5.16
C LEU A 60 -9.31 -0.05 3.99
N THR A 61 -9.13 0.60 2.85
CA THR A 61 -10.02 0.46 1.68
C THR A 61 -9.40 -0.29 0.52
N ALA A 62 -8.07 -0.25 0.37
CA ALA A 62 -7.37 -0.96 -0.69
C ALA A 62 -5.93 -1.31 -0.29
N VAL A 63 -5.42 -2.40 -0.88
CA VAL A 63 -4.02 -2.81 -0.84
C VAL A 63 -3.51 -2.84 -2.28
N PHE A 64 -2.53 -2.00 -2.59
CA PHE A 64 -1.90 -1.91 -3.91
C PHE A 64 -0.73 -2.88 -4.02
N GLY A 65 -0.75 -3.73 -5.04
CA GLY A 65 0.42 -4.52 -5.40
C GLY A 65 1.49 -3.64 -6.03
N GLY A 66 2.74 -3.87 -5.64
CA GLY A 66 3.92 -3.39 -6.33
C GLY A 66 5.06 -4.38 -6.13
N PHE A 67 5.98 -4.39 -7.07
CA PHE A 67 6.97 -5.45 -7.23
C PHE A 67 8.38 -4.88 -7.30
N ASP A 68 9.35 -5.63 -6.78
CA ASP A 68 10.75 -5.24 -6.87
C ASP A 68 11.18 -5.17 -8.36
N GLY A 69 11.94 -4.12 -8.70
CA GLY A 69 12.43 -3.88 -10.06
C GLY A 69 11.44 -3.13 -10.98
N GLU A 70 10.28 -2.71 -10.48
CA GLU A 70 9.41 -1.77 -11.20
C GLU A 70 10.05 -0.38 -11.28
N SER A 71 9.98 0.25 -12.45
CA SER A 71 10.46 1.62 -12.64
C SER A 71 9.53 2.42 -13.54
N TYR A 72 9.12 3.57 -13.01
CA TYR A 72 8.28 4.55 -13.70
C TYR A 72 9.12 5.72 -14.26
N ALA A 73 10.42 5.53 -14.47
CA ALA A 73 11.34 6.61 -14.90
C ALA A 73 10.95 7.22 -16.26
N ASP A 74 10.41 6.41 -17.17
CA ASP A 74 9.89 6.83 -18.47
C ASP A 74 8.88 5.80 -19.01
N ILE A 75 8.15 6.17 -20.07
CA ILE A 75 7.12 5.30 -20.68
C ILE A 75 7.73 3.98 -21.19
N PRO A 76 8.82 3.96 -21.97
CA PRO A 76 9.43 2.70 -22.42
C PRO A 76 9.83 1.77 -21.27
N THR A 77 10.39 2.32 -20.18
CA THR A 77 10.82 1.56 -19.00
C THR A 77 9.63 1.04 -18.22
N THR A 78 8.56 1.83 -18.11
CA THR A 78 7.29 1.38 -17.51
C THR A 78 6.75 0.15 -18.24
N VAL A 79 6.70 0.20 -19.58
CA VAL A 79 6.22 -0.93 -20.41
C VAL A 79 7.05 -2.20 -20.20
N ARG A 80 8.37 -2.08 -20.02
CA ARG A 80 9.25 -3.23 -19.80
C ARG A 80 9.23 -3.77 -18.37
N THR A 81 8.94 -2.92 -17.38
CA THR A 81 9.20 -3.24 -15.97
C THR A 81 7.97 -3.26 -15.08
N VAL A 82 6.82 -2.69 -15.44
CA VAL A 82 5.70 -2.51 -14.49
C VAL A 82 4.58 -3.53 -14.68
N GLY A 83 3.96 -3.94 -13.57
CA GLY A 83 2.73 -4.71 -13.49
C GLY A 83 2.93 -6.22 -13.69
N LEU A 84 1.94 -6.89 -14.26
CA LEU A 84 2.08 -8.30 -14.63
C LEU A 84 2.20 -8.49 -16.15
N VAL A 85 2.25 -7.39 -16.92
CA VAL A 85 2.30 -7.46 -18.39
C VAL A 85 3.64 -8.04 -18.89
N PRO A 86 4.82 -7.57 -18.45
CA PRO A 86 6.10 -8.08 -18.95
C PRO A 86 6.28 -9.56 -18.61
N ARG A 87 6.54 -10.40 -19.62
CA ARG A 87 6.64 -11.85 -19.45
C ARG A 87 7.84 -12.26 -18.61
N ASP A 88 8.97 -11.59 -18.82
CA ASP A 88 10.27 -11.95 -18.24
C ASP A 88 10.28 -11.82 -16.71
N THR A 89 9.50 -10.90 -16.16
CA THR A 89 9.45 -10.62 -14.72
C THR A 89 8.19 -11.17 -14.04
N ARG A 90 7.14 -11.54 -14.80
CA ARG A 90 5.84 -11.97 -14.28
C ARG A 90 5.91 -13.12 -13.28
N ALA A 91 6.75 -14.13 -13.53
CA ALA A 91 6.81 -15.33 -12.69
C ALA A 91 7.39 -15.07 -11.29
N ALA A 92 8.17 -14.00 -11.12
CA ALA A 92 8.77 -13.62 -9.84
C ALA A 92 7.89 -12.68 -9.00
N ARG A 93 6.76 -12.21 -9.57
CA ARG A 93 5.86 -11.20 -9.00
C ARG A 93 4.76 -11.82 -8.15
#